data_AF-A0A3C0P3A0-F1
#
_entry.id   AF-A0A3C0P3A0-F1
#
_cell.length_a   1.000
_cell.length_b   1.000
_cell.length_c   1.000
_cell.angle_alpha   90.00
_cell.angle_beta   90.00
_cell.angle_gamma   90.00
#
_symmetry.space_group_name_H-M   'P 1'
#
loop_
_entity.id
_entity.type
_entity.pdbx_description
1 polymer ?
#
loop_
_entity_poly.entity_id
_entity_poly.type
_entity_poly.pdbx_seq_one_letter_code
_entity_poly.pdbx_strand_id
1 'polypeptide(L)'
;MLALVMLAPHLASPKLVLRFLPEDIYEAGKDHPVPSLPKRLLCHLLLLMAAAYMVWAYRDVANGIKREKLSFKDAYKRLFAFLMVEKTFDIVCLDQILCMSTDYYRRCYPETRGCSGWKNRAWNNKNQAVRLVLYPILCAIQAYLFTKRGSWK
;
A
#
# COMPACT_ATOMS: atom_id res chain seq x y z
N MET A 1 8.35 2.38 0.50
CA MET A 1 7.00 2.47 -0.09
C MET A 1 6.68 3.86 -0.62
N LEU A 2 6.69 4.92 0.21
CA LEU A 2 6.38 6.31 -0.22
C LEU A 2 7.15 6.76 -1.48
N ALA A 3 8.47 6.56 -1.51
CA ALA A 3 9.29 6.93 -2.68
C ALA A 3 8.81 6.24 -3.97
N LEU A 4 8.40 4.97 -3.90
CA LEU A 4 7.87 4.24 -5.05
C LEU A 4 6.53 4.81 -5.51
N VAL A 5 5.66 5.20 -4.58
CA VAL A 5 4.37 5.86 -4.86
C VAL A 5 4.59 7.21 -5.56
N MET A 6 5.57 7.98 -5.11
CA MET A 6 5.94 9.25 -5.75
C MET A 6 6.65 9.05 -7.10
N LEU A 7 7.45 8.00 -7.27
CA LEU A 7 8.09 7.76 -8.57
C LEU A 7 7.13 7.16 -9.61
N ALA A 8 6.08 6.46 -9.17
CA ALA A 8 5.18 5.73 -10.06
C ALA A 8 4.54 6.60 -11.16
N PRO A 9 4.01 7.81 -10.92
CA PRO A 9 3.46 8.67 -11.98
C PRO A 9 4.44 8.99 -13.11
N HIS A 10 5.74 8.97 -12.83
CA HIS A 10 6.78 9.33 -13.80
C HIS A 10 7.36 8.12 -14.56
N LEU A 11 7.12 6.91 -14.04
CA LEU A 11 7.76 5.68 -14.53
C LEU A 11 6.76 4.64 -15.04
N ALA A 12 5.58 4.56 -14.45
CA ALA A 12 4.53 3.58 -14.77
C ALA A 12 3.58 4.08 -15.86
N SER A 13 2.81 3.16 -16.44
CA SER A 13 1.68 3.57 -17.28
C SER A 13 0.61 4.28 -16.42
N PRO A 14 -0.08 5.30 -16.95
CA PRO A 14 -1.15 5.98 -16.24
C PRO A 14 -2.23 5.02 -15.75
N LYS A 15 -2.60 4.04 -16.56
CA LYS A 15 -3.56 2.98 -16.18
C LYS A 15 -3.16 2.22 -14.92
N LEU A 16 -1.86 1.96 -14.70
CA LEU A 16 -1.39 1.27 -13.51
C LEU A 16 -1.47 2.14 -12.25
N VAL A 17 -1.23 3.45 -12.41
CA VAL A 17 -1.20 4.43 -11.31
C VAL A 17 -2.61 4.86 -10.93
N LEU A 18 -3.40 5.28 -11.92
CA LEU A 18 -4.69 5.92 -11.73
C LEU A 18 -5.83 4.96 -11.37
N ARG A 19 -5.68 3.64 -11.61
CA ARG A 19 -6.69 2.63 -11.21
C ARG A 19 -6.96 2.59 -9.70
N PHE A 20 -6.07 3.19 -8.92
CA PHE A 20 -6.18 3.30 -7.47
C PHE A 20 -6.79 4.62 -7.04
N LEU A 21 -7.23 5.49 -7.95
CA LEU A 21 -7.89 6.75 -7.66
C LEU A 21 -9.39 6.66 -8.01
N PRO A 22 -10.20 7.67 -7.63
CA PRO A 22 -11.60 7.76 -8.07
C PRO A 22 -11.78 7.55 -9.58
N GLU A 23 -12.91 6.95 -9.95
CA GLU A 23 -13.17 6.53 -11.33
C GLU A 23 -13.13 7.69 -12.34
N ASP A 24 -13.63 8.87 -11.97
CA ASP A 24 -13.58 10.06 -12.83
C ASP A 24 -12.16 10.56 -13.10
N ILE A 25 -11.25 10.40 -12.13
CA ILE A 25 -9.82 10.68 -12.28
C ILE A 25 -9.15 9.63 -13.19
N TYR A 26 -9.49 8.36 -13.01
CA TYR A 26 -9.00 7.29 -13.88
C TYR A 26 -9.40 7.54 -15.33
N GLU A 27 -10.69 7.77 -15.58
CA GLU A 27 -11.22 7.99 -16.92
C GLU A 27 -10.60 9.22 -17.60
N ALA A 28 -10.39 10.31 -16.86
CA ALA A 28 -9.77 11.51 -17.39
C ALA A 28 -8.28 11.35 -17.74
N GLY A 29 -7.51 10.55 -16.96
CA GLY A 29 -6.06 10.45 -17.11
C GLY A 29 -5.53 9.14 -17.71
N LYS A 30 -6.36 8.13 -17.96
CA LYS A 30 -5.92 6.79 -18.42
C LYS A 30 -5.16 6.80 -19.74
N ASP A 31 -5.40 7.80 -20.57
CA ASP A 31 -4.80 7.97 -21.91
C ASP A 31 -3.68 9.02 -21.93
N HIS A 32 -3.22 9.49 -20.76
CA HIS A 32 -2.03 10.33 -20.63
C HIS A 32 -0.82 9.69 -21.32
N PRO A 33 0.12 10.49 -21.91
CA PRO A 33 1.30 9.96 -22.55
C PRO A 33 2.06 8.95 -21.69
N VAL A 34 2.21 7.74 -22.24
CA VAL A 34 2.87 6.64 -21.54
C VAL A 34 4.38 6.89 -21.48
N PRO A 35 5.06 6.70 -20.33
CA PRO A 35 6.51 6.82 -20.25
C PRO A 35 7.24 5.85 -21.20
N SER A 36 8.47 6.22 -21.58
CA SER A 36 9.31 5.38 -22.47
C SER A 36 9.51 3.97 -21.90
N LEU A 37 9.79 3.00 -22.77
CA LEU A 37 10.01 1.60 -22.36
C LEU A 37 11.06 1.46 -21.25
N PRO A 38 12.25 2.12 -21.29
CA PRO A 38 13.23 2.01 -20.21
C PRO A 38 12.69 2.47 -18.85
N LYS A 39 11.92 3.57 -18.80
CA LYS A 39 11.30 4.06 -17.57
C LYS A 39 10.30 3.06 -17.01
N ARG A 40 9.50 2.44 -17.87
CA ARG A 40 8.55 1.40 -17.47
C ARG A 40 9.26 0.14 -16.97
N LEU A 41 10.32 -0.31 -17.63
CA LEU A 41 11.12 -1.45 -17.16
C LEU A 41 11.75 -1.16 -15.79
N LEU A 42 12.27 0.05 -15.59
CA LEU A 42 12.75 0.50 -14.29
C LEU A 42 11.64 0.45 -13.23
N CYS A 43 10.42 0.91 -13.55
CA CYS A 43 9.29 0.81 -12.63
C CYS A 43 9.01 -0.63 -12.20
N HIS A 44 8.97 -1.58 -13.15
CA HIS A 44 8.72 -2.99 -12.85
C HIS A 44 9.86 -3.60 -12.01
N LEU A 45 11.11 -3.23 -12.28
CA LEU A 45 12.25 -3.64 -11.47
C LEU A 45 12.14 -3.12 -10.04
N LEU A 46 11.80 -1.84 -9.86
CA LEU A 46 11.59 -1.23 -8.54
C LEU A 46 10.42 -1.90 -7.79
N LEU A 47 9.32 -2.22 -8.47
CA LEU A 47 8.19 -2.95 -7.91
C LEU A 47 8.59 -4.36 -7.48
N LEU A 48 9.37 -5.07 -8.30
CA LEU A 48 9.87 -6.41 -7.98
C LEU A 48 10.79 -6.37 -6.75
N MET A 49 11.70 -5.40 -6.67
CA MET A 49 12.57 -5.22 -5.50
C MET A 49 11.76 -4.88 -4.25
N ALA A 50 10.75 -4.02 -4.36
CA ALA A 50 9.85 -3.72 -3.24
C ALA A 50 9.09 -4.97 -2.77
N ALA A 51 8.59 -5.79 -3.70
CA ALA A 51 7.91 -7.04 -3.37
C ALA A 51 8.85 -8.05 -2.69
N ALA A 52 10.07 -8.21 -3.20
CA ALA A 52 11.09 -9.08 -2.60
C ALA A 52 11.45 -8.60 -1.17
N TYR A 53 11.62 -7.30 -0.99
CA TYR A 53 11.86 -6.71 0.32
C TYR A 53 10.69 -6.96 1.28
N MET A 54 9.44 -6.82 0.85
CA MET A 54 8.27 -7.11 1.68
C MET A 54 8.25 -8.58 2.11
N VAL A 55 8.51 -9.52 1.21
CA VAL A 55 8.60 -10.96 1.55
C VAL A 55 9.71 -11.21 2.58
N TRP A 56 10.88 -10.61 2.39
CA TRP A 56 11.98 -10.71 3.34
C TRP A 56 11.59 -10.12 4.71
N ALA A 57 11.00 -8.93 4.76
CA ALA A 57 10.59 -8.27 5.98
C ALA A 57 9.54 -9.09 6.75
N TYR A 58 8.57 -9.68 6.06
CA TYR A 58 7.60 -10.59 6.68
C TYR A 58 8.27 -11.83 7.28
N ARG A 59 9.25 -12.42 6.58
CA ARG A 59 10.03 -13.55 7.10
C ARG A 59 10.84 -13.16 8.32
N ASP A 60 11.48 -11.99 8.30
CA ASP A 60 12.26 -11.50 9.44
C ASP A 60 11.37 -11.28 10.67
N VAL A 61 10.19 -10.66 10.52
CA VAL A 61 9.21 -10.51 11.60
C VAL A 61 8.78 -11.87 12.15
N ALA A 62 8.45 -12.83 11.28
CA ALA A 62 8.06 -14.17 11.70
C ALA A 62 9.20 -14.88 12.46
N ASN A 63 10.45 -14.75 11.99
CA ASN A 63 11.63 -15.30 12.64
C ASN A 63 11.92 -14.61 13.98
N GLY A 64 11.71 -13.30 14.07
CA GLY A 64 11.82 -12.53 15.32
C GLY A 64 10.85 -13.03 16.38
N ILE A 65 9.56 -13.19 16.03
CA ILE A 65 8.53 -13.75 16.94
C ILE A 65 8.96 -15.11 17.49
N LYS A 66 9.49 -15.99 16.62
CA LYS A 66 9.96 -17.33 17.01
C LYS A 66 11.20 -17.28 17.90
N ARG A 67 12.21 -16.49 17.52
CA ARG A 67 13.48 -16.35 18.24
C ARG A 67 13.27 -15.79 19.64
N GLU A 68 12.39 -14.81 19.76
CA GLU A 68 12.00 -14.18 21.03
C GLU A 68 11.02 -15.03 21.86
N LYS A 69 10.52 -16.15 21.29
CA LYS A 69 9.55 -17.06 21.92
C LYS A 69 8.32 -16.32 22.46
N LEU A 70 7.81 -15.35 21.69
CA LEU A 70 6.68 -14.54 22.12
C LEU A 70 5.44 -15.39 22.37
N SER A 71 4.67 -14.99 23.38
CA SER A 71 3.32 -15.53 23.59
C SER A 71 2.41 -15.14 22.42
N PHE A 72 1.32 -15.88 22.21
CA PHE A 72 0.30 -15.52 21.22
C PHE A 72 -0.14 -14.05 21.37
N LYS A 73 -0.39 -13.62 22.61
CA LYS A 73 -0.85 -12.27 22.93
C LYS A 73 0.18 -11.21 22.53
N ASP A 74 1.46 -11.44 22.78
CA ASP A 74 2.52 -10.48 22.48
C ASP A 74 2.83 -10.44 20.98
N ALA A 75 2.85 -11.60 20.32
CA ALA A 75 2.96 -11.70 18.86
C ALA A 75 1.80 -10.97 18.17
N TYR A 76 0.57 -11.19 18.63
CA TYR A 76 -0.62 -10.51 18.12
C TYR A 76 -0.51 -8.99 18.26
N LYS A 77 -0.19 -8.49 19.46
CA LYS A 77 -0.04 -7.04 19.68
C LYS A 77 1.03 -6.44 18.78
N ARG A 78 2.18 -7.10 18.62
CA ARG A 78 3.28 -6.63 17.78
C ARG A 78 2.85 -6.53 16.31
N LEU A 79 2.25 -7.60 15.77
CA LEU A 79 1.75 -7.63 14.39
C LEU A 79 0.66 -6.59 14.17
N PHE A 80 -0.30 -6.51 15.09
CA PHE A 80 -1.42 -5.59 15.00
C PHE A 80 -0.98 -4.14 15.11
N ALA A 81 -0.09 -3.79 16.05
CA ALA A 81 0.45 -2.45 16.19
C ALA A 81 1.19 -2.00 14.93
N PHE A 82 2.07 -2.86 14.39
CA PHE A 82 2.78 -2.57 13.14
C PHE A 82 1.80 -2.32 11.98
N LEU A 83 0.81 -3.20 11.82
CA LEU A 83 -0.18 -3.09 10.74
C LEU A 83 -1.06 -1.85 10.89
N MET A 84 -1.44 -1.47 12.11
CA MET A 84 -2.21 -0.25 12.36
C MET A 84 -1.40 1.03 12.10
N VAL A 85 -0.10 1.04 12.41
CA VAL A 85 0.78 2.16 12.08
C VAL A 85 0.94 2.30 10.56
N GLU A 86 1.24 1.21 9.86
CA GLU A 86 1.32 1.19 8.39
C GLU A 86 0.00 1.65 7.78
N LYS A 87 -1.12 1.18 8.33
CA LYS A 87 -2.43 1.53 7.82
C LYS A 87 -2.80 2.98 8.04
N THR A 88 -2.46 3.52 9.20
CA THR A 88 -2.67 4.94 9.51
C THR A 88 -1.82 5.80 8.57
N PHE A 89 -0.58 5.40 8.30
CA PHE A 89 0.27 6.08 7.34
C PHE A 89 -0.33 6.06 5.91
N ASP A 90 -0.81 4.90 5.44
CA ASP A 90 -1.47 4.78 4.13
C ASP A 90 -2.68 5.72 4.01
N ILE A 91 -3.58 5.69 4.99
CA ILE A 91 -4.80 6.53 4.97
C ILE A 91 -4.45 8.01 5.07
N VAL A 92 -3.62 8.40 6.04
CA VAL A 92 -3.35 9.82 6.31
C VAL A 92 -2.38 10.39 5.28
N CYS A 93 -1.22 9.77 5.11
CA CYS A 93 -0.14 10.34 4.30
C CYS A 93 -0.36 10.11 2.81
N LEU A 94 -0.77 8.90 2.40
CA LEU A 94 -0.92 8.59 0.98
C LEU A 94 -2.29 9.03 0.47
N ASP A 95 -3.38 8.49 1.02
CA ASP A 95 -4.73 8.80 0.52
C ASP A 95 -5.10 10.26 0.78
N GLN A 96 -5.01 10.75 2.02
CA GLN A 96 -5.54 12.08 2.35
C GLN A 96 -4.57 13.21 2.03
N ILE A 97 -3.30 13.10 2.41
CA ILE A 97 -2.32 14.17 2.16
C ILE A 97 -1.88 14.13 0.71
N LEU A 98 -1.19 13.08 0.28
CA LEU A 98 -0.57 13.02 -1.04
C LEU A 98 -1.61 13.04 -2.18
N CYS A 99 -2.62 12.17 -2.15
CA CYS A 99 -3.59 12.10 -3.25
C CYS A 99 -4.58 13.28 -3.21
N MET A 100 -5.20 13.57 -2.07
CA MET A 100 -6.30 14.55 -2.02
C MET A 100 -5.88 15.98 -1.69
N SER A 101 -4.93 16.17 -0.78
CA SER A 101 -4.62 17.51 -0.27
C SER A 101 -3.52 18.18 -1.10
N THR A 102 -2.54 17.42 -1.58
CA THR A 102 -1.52 17.97 -2.48
C THR A 102 -2.02 18.04 -3.92
N ASP A 103 -1.47 18.99 -4.69
CA ASP A 103 -1.60 19.02 -6.14
C ASP A 103 -0.65 18.04 -6.84
N TYR A 104 -0.09 17.05 -6.14
CA TYR A 104 0.96 16.20 -6.71
C TYR A 104 0.49 15.43 -7.95
N TYR A 105 -0.56 14.61 -7.83
CA TYR A 105 -1.10 13.86 -8.97
C TYR A 105 -1.74 14.77 -10.03
N ARG A 106 -2.33 15.90 -9.62
CA ARG A 106 -2.87 16.93 -10.53
C ARG A 106 -1.79 17.65 -11.35
N ARG A 107 -0.53 17.64 -10.89
CA ARG A 107 0.62 18.12 -11.66
C ARG A 107 1.15 17.05 -12.61
N CYS A 108 1.12 15.78 -12.21
CA CYS A 108 1.49 14.66 -13.06
C CYS A 108 0.47 14.43 -14.19
N TYR A 109 -0.82 14.63 -13.92
CA TYR A 109 -1.94 14.39 -14.82
C TYR A 109 -2.85 15.64 -14.89
N PRO A 110 -2.42 16.73 -15.56
CA PRO A 110 -3.15 18.00 -15.58
C PRO A 110 -4.60 17.91 -16.08
N GLU A 111 -4.89 16.96 -16.96
CA GLU A 111 -6.21 16.67 -17.50
C GLU A 111 -7.24 16.27 -16.42
N THR A 112 -6.77 15.80 -15.26
CA THR A 112 -7.63 15.40 -14.15
C THR A 112 -8.05 16.56 -13.24
N ARG A 113 -7.54 17.79 -13.44
CA ARG A 113 -7.75 18.92 -12.48
C ARG A 113 -9.22 19.26 -12.22
N GLY A 114 -10.10 19.04 -13.21
CA GLY A 114 -11.53 19.29 -13.10
C GLY A 114 -12.33 18.17 -12.43
N CYS A 115 -11.71 17.02 -12.15
CA CYS A 115 -12.42 15.87 -11.61
C CYS A 115 -12.97 16.15 -10.21
N SER A 116 -14.24 15.78 -10.00
CA SER A 116 -14.92 15.88 -8.71
C SER A 116 -14.30 14.96 -7.65
N GLY A 117 -13.68 13.86 -8.09
CA GLY A 117 -13.03 12.86 -7.27
C GLY A 117 -11.97 13.42 -6.33
N TRP A 118 -11.26 14.50 -6.70
CA TRP A 118 -10.27 15.15 -5.83
C TRP A 118 -10.88 15.73 -4.54
N LYS A 119 -12.18 16.03 -4.55
CA LYS A 119 -12.91 16.54 -3.38
C LYS A 119 -13.56 15.41 -2.58
N ASN A 120 -13.65 14.19 -3.13
CA ASN A 120 -14.28 13.06 -2.47
C ASN A 120 -13.29 12.38 -1.49
N ARG A 121 -13.12 12.96 -0.30
CA ARG A 121 -12.25 12.38 0.74
C ARG A 121 -12.68 10.99 1.23
N ALA A 122 -13.91 10.58 0.93
CA ALA A 122 -14.50 9.31 1.38
C ALA A 122 -14.38 8.17 0.34
N TRP A 123 -13.79 8.41 -0.84
CA TRP A 123 -13.79 7.46 -1.97
C TRP A 123 -13.28 6.05 -1.61
N ASN A 124 -12.31 5.92 -0.69
CA ASN A 124 -11.74 4.65 -0.29
C ASN A 124 -12.32 4.08 1.02
N ASN A 125 -13.24 4.78 1.68
CA ASN A 125 -13.67 4.45 3.05
C ASN A 125 -14.22 3.03 3.18
N LYS A 126 -14.98 2.54 2.19
CA LYS A 126 -15.52 1.18 2.20
C LYS A 126 -14.42 0.13 2.24
N ASN A 127 -13.40 0.26 1.39
CA ASN A 127 -12.27 -0.65 1.36
C ASN A 127 -11.43 -0.54 2.63
N GLN A 128 -11.24 0.68 3.16
CA GLN A 128 -10.52 0.89 4.41
C GLN A 128 -11.26 0.27 5.60
N ALA A 129 -12.59 0.39 5.68
CA ALA A 129 -13.40 -0.25 6.71
C ALA A 129 -13.28 -1.78 6.67
N VAL A 130 -13.40 -2.39 5.47
CA VAL A 130 -13.22 -3.84 5.31
C VAL A 130 -11.83 -4.28 5.78
N ARG A 131 -10.79 -3.54 5.40
CA ARG A 131 -9.41 -3.83 5.82
C ARG A 131 -9.24 -3.72 7.34
N LEU A 132 -9.76 -2.67 7.96
CA LEU A 132 -9.70 -2.48 9.42
C LEU A 132 -10.40 -3.60 10.20
N VAL A 133 -11.45 -4.21 9.64
CA VAL A 133 -12.12 -5.39 10.22
C VAL A 133 -11.30 -6.66 10.01
N LEU A 134 -10.73 -6.86 8.82
CA LEU A 134 -9.98 -8.08 8.49
C LEU A 134 -8.59 -8.13 9.13
N TYR A 135 -7.94 -6.99 9.33
CA TYR A 135 -6.57 -6.90 9.84
C TYR A 135 -6.39 -7.54 11.23
N PRO A 136 -7.24 -7.30 12.24
CA PRO A 136 -7.21 -8.03 13.50
C PRO A 136 -7.26 -9.55 13.30
N ILE A 137 -8.14 -10.04 12.42
CA ILE A 137 -8.32 -11.47 12.16
C ILE A 137 -7.05 -12.07 11.55
N LEU A 138 -6.47 -11.39 10.55
CA LEU A 138 -5.23 -11.82 9.91
C LEU A 138 -4.04 -11.81 10.88
N CYS A 139 -3.92 -10.79 11.73
CA CYS A 139 -2.90 -10.74 12.77
C CYS A 139 -3.05 -11.88 13.78
N ALA A 140 -4.28 -12.22 14.17
CA ALA A 140 -4.55 -13.35 15.08
C ALA A 140 -4.16 -14.69 14.44
N ILE A 141 -4.54 -14.92 13.17
CA ILE A 141 -4.14 -16.13 12.44
C ILE A 141 -2.62 -16.23 12.35
N GLN A 142 -1.93 -15.15 11.98
CA GLN A 142 -0.47 -15.13 11.89
C GLN A 142 0.21 -15.37 13.25
N ALA A 143 -0.26 -14.69 14.31
CA ALA A 143 0.26 -14.88 15.65
C ALA A 143 0.10 -16.34 16.10
N TYR A 144 -1.04 -16.97 15.84
CA TYR A 144 -1.26 -18.39 16.12
C TYR A 144 -0.26 -19.27 15.34
N LEU A 145 -0.11 -19.06 14.03
CA LEU A 145 0.79 -19.85 13.19
C LEU A 145 2.26 -19.75 13.63
N PHE A 146 2.70 -18.57 14.08
CA PHE A 146 4.09 -18.34 14.48
C PHE A 146 4.41 -18.76 15.92
N THR A 147 3.41 -18.83 16.79
CA THR A 147 3.57 -19.24 18.20
C THR A 147 3.25 -20.70 18.47
N LYS A 148 2.54 -21.39 17.55
CA LYS A 148 2.25 -22.83 17.67
C LYS A 148 3.55 -23.65 17.58
N ARG A 149 3.91 -24.35 18.66
CA ARG A 149 5.03 -25.31 18.68
C ARG A 149 4.73 -26.47 17.72
N GLY A 150 5.63 -26.71 16.76
CA GLY A 150 5.61 -27.88 15.87
C GLY A 150 5.02 -27.67 14.46
N SER A 151 4.62 -26.46 14.07
CA SER A 151 4.02 -26.22 12.74
C SER A 151 5.02 -26.24 11.57
N TRP A 152 6.33 -26.24 11.83
CA TRP A 152 7.36 -26.24 10.80
C TRP A 152 8.60 -27.00 11.31
N LYS A 153 8.61 -28.32 11.10
CA LYS A 153 9.84 -29.10 10.93
C LYS A 153 10.11 -29.18 9.43
#